data_AF-A0A1F4D9F5-F1
#
_entry.id   AF-A0A1F4D9F5-F1
#
_cell.length_a   1.000
_cell.length_b   1.000
_cell.length_c   1.000
_cell.angle_alpha   90.00
_cell.angle_beta   90.00
_cell.angle_gamma   90.00
#
_symmetry.space_group_name_H-M   'P 1'
#
loop_
_entity.id
_entity.type
_entity.pdbx_description
1 polymer ?
#
loop_
_entity_poly.entity_id
_entity_poly.type
_entity_poly.pdbx_seq_one_letter_code
_entity_poly.pdbx_strand_id
1 'polypeptide(L)'
;MVIVRVQSDPTGWVSRAIIKLNRLSELQANWDSYGAKPIDRNAVLMALNLIGAIHDPHTPEPTIVPLASGGIQFEWHTPQKDLEVSLSPNGQASIYFERTGKPSTTSEGNISDLLGQIQSLVRALV
;
A
#
# COMPACT_ATOMS: atom_id res chain seq x y z
N MET A 1 10.44 18.17 3.38
CA MET A 1 10.71 17.11 4.36
C MET A 1 9.37 16.61 4.86
N VAL A 2 8.98 15.37 4.50
CA VAL A 2 7.76 14.76 5.05
C VAL A 2 8.17 14.09 6.36
N ILE A 3 7.68 14.60 7.49
CA ILE A 3 7.91 13.99 8.80
C ILE A 3 6.76 13.02 9.06
N VAL A 4 6.99 11.73 8.89
CA VAL A 4 6.07 10.71 9.38
C VAL A 4 6.27 10.62 10.90
N ARG A 5 5.31 11.13 11.68
CA ARG A 5 5.34 10.99 13.15
C ARG A 5 4.83 9.61 13.53
N VAL A 6 5.75 8.66 13.70
CA VAL A 6 5.44 7.33 14.24
C VAL A 6 5.46 7.44 15.77
N GLN A 7 4.28 7.42 16.41
CA GLN A 7 4.17 7.65 17.86
C GLN A 7 4.61 6.42 18.68
N SER A 8 4.53 5.21 18.10
CA SER A 8 5.15 3.97 18.59
C SER A 8 5.03 2.87 17.52
N ASP A 9 6.12 2.21 17.11
CA ASP A 9 6.14 1.06 16.15
C ASP A 9 6.60 -0.22 16.88
N PRO A 10 5.81 -0.78 17.80
CA PRO A 10 6.25 -1.89 18.66
C PRO A 10 6.57 -3.17 17.88
N THR A 11 5.96 -3.35 16.71
CA THR A 11 6.16 -4.50 15.81
C THR A 11 7.28 -4.26 14.79
N GLY A 12 7.75 -3.02 14.65
CA GLY A 12 8.79 -2.61 13.70
C GLY A 12 8.36 -2.61 12.23
N TRP A 13 7.07 -2.84 11.92
CA TRP A 13 6.63 -3.03 10.54
C TRP A 13 6.67 -1.72 9.76
N VAL A 14 6.39 -0.58 10.40
CA VAL A 14 6.46 0.73 9.74
C VAL A 14 7.89 1.00 9.27
N SER A 15 8.86 0.72 10.14
CA SER A 15 10.28 0.89 9.84
C SER A 15 10.69 0.01 8.64
N ARG A 16 10.25 -1.25 8.61
CA ARG A 16 10.50 -2.16 7.48
C ARG A 16 9.82 -1.69 6.18
N ALA A 17 8.59 -1.20 6.27
CA ALA A 17 7.85 -0.65 5.15
C ALA A 17 8.56 0.57 4.54
N ILE A 18 9.07 1.49 5.36
CA ILE A 18 9.84 2.66 4.90
C ILE A 18 11.13 2.21 4.19
N ILE A 19 11.87 1.26 4.75
CA ILE A 19 13.08 0.70 4.12
C ILE A 19 12.74 0.05 2.77
N LYS A 20 11.63 -0.70 2.70
CA LYS A 20 11.14 -1.31 1.47
C LYS A 20 10.82 -0.26 0.42
N LEU A 21 10.09 0.79 0.78
CA LEU A 21 9.76 1.90 -0.13
C LEU A 21 11.01 2.62 -0.65
N ASN A 22 12.04 2.82 0.19
CA ASN A 22 13.30 3.38 -0.28
C ASN A 22 13.95 2.50 -1.36
N ARG A 23 14.03 1.18 -1.13
CA ARG A 23 14.57 0.23 -2.12
C ARG A 23 13.76 0.22 -3.43
N LEU A 24 12.43 0.27 -3.33
CA LEU A 24 11.57 0.33 -4.52
C LEU A 24 11.78 1.62 -5.32
N SER A 25 12.04 2.75 -4.65
CA SER A 25 12.31 4.03 -5.32
C SER A 25 13.62 4.08 -6.11
N GLU A 26 14.53 3.13 -5.86
CA GLU A 26 15.82 3.01 -6.54
C GLU A 26 15.76 2.12 -7.80
N LEU A 27 14.62 1.44 -8.03
CA LEU A 27 14.42 0.58 -9.19
C LEU A 27 14.58 1.37 -10.49
N GLN A 28 15.49 0.91 -11.34
CA GLN A 28 15.73 1.49 -12.65
C GLN A 28 14.62 1.10 -13.64
N ALA A 29 14.54 1.80 -14.76
CA ALA A 29 13.64 1.40 -15.83
C ALA A 29 13.92 -0.04 -16.29
N ASN A 30 12.88 -0.74 -16.70
CA ASN A 30 12.93 -2.15 -17.11
C ASN A 30 13.40 -3.11 -16.00
N TRP A 31 13.13 -2.81 -14.73
CA TRP A 31 13.52 -3.65 -13.59
C TRP A 31 12.91 -5.06 -13.62
N ASP A 32 11.84 -5.26 -14.37
CA ASP A 32 11.15 -6.54 -14.55
C ASP A 32 11.56 -7.28 -15.85
N SER A 33 12.42 -6.68 -16.70
CA SER A 33 12.72 -7.16 -18.06
C SER A 33 11.56 -7.12 -19.07
N TYR A 34 10.39 -6.58 -18.70
CA TYR A 34 9.19 -6.46 -19.53
C TYR A 34 8.77 -4.99 -19.75
N GLY A 35 9.69 -4.06 -19.52
CA GLY A 35 9.49 -2.64 -19.79
C GLY A 35 8.85 -1.85 -18.64
N ALA A 36 8.92 -2.34 -17.40
CA ALA A 36 8.41 -1.60 -16.25
C ALA A 36 9.04 -0.22 -16.13
N LYS A 37 8.22 0.74 -15.72
CA LYS A 37 8.67 2.09 -15.39
C LYS A 37 9.38 2.09 -14.01
N PRO A 38 10.32 3.02 -13.78
CA PRO A 38 10.76 3.34 -12.43
C PRO A 38 9.56 3.71 -11.55
N ILE A 39 9.68 3.47 -10.25
CA ILE A 39 8.62 3.85 -9.31
C ILE A 39 8.56 5.37 -9.21
N ASP A 40 7.35 5.91 -9.40
CA ASP A 40 7.13 7.34 -9.39
C ASP A 40 7.21 7.89 -7.96
N ARG A 41 7.84 9.05 -7.82
CA ARG A 41 7.98 9.72 -6.52
C ARG A 41 6.62 10.01 -5.87
N ASN A 42 5.60 10.36 -6.64
CA ASN A 42 4.25 10.59 -6.11
C ASN A 42 3.66 9.32 -5.51
N ALA A 43 3.85 8.16 -6.15
CA ALA A 43 3.42 6.88 -5.60
C ALA A 43 4.12 6.59 -4.27
N VAL A 44 5.43 6.84 -4.15
CA VAL A 44 6.18 6.68 -2.89
C VAL A 44 5.66 7.60 -1.79
N LEU A 45 5.41 8.87 -2.11
CA LEU A 45 4.87 9.84 -1.14
C LEU A 45 3.47 9.43 -0.66
N MET A 46 2.61 8.97 -1.56
CA MET A 46 1.29 8.47 -1.18
C MET A 46 1.37 7.19 -0.34
N ALA A 47 2.29 6.28 -0.67
CA ALA A 47 2.52 5.08 0.13
C ALA A 47 2.97 5.41 1.56
N LEU A 48 3.89 6.38 1.73
CA LEU A 48 4.31 6.86 3.05
C LEU A 48 3.15 7.50 3.83
N ASN A 49 2.33 8.32 3.16
CA ASN A 49 1.15 8.91 3.78
C ASN A 49 0.12 7.86 4.18
N LEU A 50 -0.09 6.84 3.33
CA LEU A 50 -1.00 5.73 3.62
C LEU A 50 -0.53 4.94 4.85
N ILE A 51 0.77 4.60 4.93
CA ILE A 51 1.36 3.94 6.10
C ILE A 51 1.05 4.74 7.37
N GLY A 52 1.27 6.05 7.36
CA GLY A 52 0.96 6.91 8.50
C GLY A 52 -0.54 6.93 8.87
N ALA A 53 -1.43 6.75 7.88
CA ALA A 53 -2.88 6.77 8.08
C ALA A 53 -3.48 5.43 8.51
N ILE A 54 -2.78 4.31 8.27
CA ILE A 54 -3.23 2.95 8.63
C ILE A 54 -2.41 2.33 9.78
N HIS A 55 -1.39 3.05 10.25
CA HIS A 55 -0.53 2.57 11.32
C HIS A 55 -1.29 2.43 12.64
N ASP A 56 -1.39 1.19 13.09
CA ASP A 56 -1.93 0.75 14.37
C ASP A 56 -1.12 -0.46 14.86
N PRO A 57 -0.92 -0.65 16.18
CA PRO A 57 -0.20 -1.80 16.73
C PRO A 57 -0.73 -3.17 16.30
N HIS A 58 -2.01 -3.26 15.91
CA HIS A 58 -2.66 -4.49 15.47
C HIS A 58 -2.70 -4.65 13.95
N THR A 59 -2.37 -3.61 13.17
CA THR A 59 -2.33 -3.71 11.70
C THR A 59 -1.34 -4.80 11.28
N PRO A 60 -1.80 -5.84 10.55
CA PRO A 60 -0.89 -6.83 10.00
C PRO A 60 0.08 -6.16 9.01
N GLU A 61 1.33 -6.61 8.97
CA GLU A 61 2.32 -6.08 8.04
C GLU A 61 1.92 -6.42 6.59
N PRO A 62 1.75 -5.42 5.70
CA PRO A 62 1.51 -5.68 4.30
C PRO A 62 2.78 -6.14 3.58
N THR A 63 2.60 -6.96 2.56
CA THR A 63 3.58 -7.05 1.48
C THR A 63 3.47 -5.78 0.62
N ILE A 64 4.62 -5.14 0.33
CA ILE A 64 4.67 -3.92 -0.50
C ILE A 64 5.45 -4.24 -1.78
N VAL A 65 4.79 -4.09 -2.93
CA VAL A 65 5.34 -4.44 -4.25
C VAL A 65 5.30 -3.28 -5.23
N PRO A 66 6.26 -3.20 -6.16
CA PRO A 66 6.22 -2.25 -7.26
C PRO A 66 5.21 -2.68 -8.32
N LEU A 67 4.56 -1.70 -8.98
CA LEU A 67 3.76 -1.94 -10.17
C LEU A 67 4.55 -1.52 -11.41
N ALA A 68 4.43 -2.28 -12.50
CA ALA A 68 5.10 -1.96 -13.78
C ALA A 68 4.73 -0.57 -14.34
N SER A 69 3.58 -0.03 -13.93
CA SER A 69 3.11 1.32 -14.26
C SER A 69 3.87 2.45 -13.55
N GLY A 70 4.78 2.13 -12.63
CA GLY A 70 5.45 3.08 -11.74
C GLY A 70 4.69 3.34 -10.43
N GLY A 71 3.62 2.60 -10.17
CA GLY A 71 2.86 2.64 -8.92
C GLY A 71 3.40 1.71 -7.82
N ILE A 72 2.71 1.68 -6.68
CA ILE A 72 3.00 0.79 -5.55
C ILE A 72 1.71 0.08 -5.14
N GLN A 73 1.81 -1.18 -4.75
CA GLN A 73 0.69 -1.94 -4.20
C GLN A 73 1.02 -2.49 -2.81
N PHE A 74 0.04 -2.41 -1.92
CA PHE A 74 0.02 -3.04 -0.61
C PHE A 74 -0.88 -4.26 -0.66
N GLU A 75 -0.42 -5.38 -0.12
CA GLU A 75 -1.13 -6.66 -0.15
C GLU A 75 -1.16 -7.27 1.24
N TRP A 76 -2.36 -7.65 1.67
CA TRP A 76 -2.58 -8.43 2.88
C TRP A 76 -3.29 -9.72 2.50
N HIS A 77 -2.66 -10.84 2.82
CA HIS A 77 -3.23 -12.17 2.66
C HIS A 77 -3.38 -12.80 4.03
N THR A 78 -4.61 -12.99 4.48
CA THR A 78 -4.96 -13.69 5.72
C THR A 78 -5.78 -14.93 5.37
N PRO A 79 -5.92 -15.93 6.27
CA PRO A 79 -6.62 -17.16 5.93
C PRO A 79 -8.10 -16.98 5.51
N GLN A 80 -8.72 -15.84 5.80
CA GLN A 80 -10.13 -15.58 5.48
C GLN A 80 -10.37 -14.32 4.64
N LYS A 81 -9.36 -13.49 4.44
CA LYS A 81 -9.49 -12.17 3.82
C LYS A 81 -8.25 -11.84 3.02
N ASP A 82 -8.46 -11.31 1.83
CA ASP A 82 -7.42 -10.76 0.96
C ASP A 82 -7.75 -9.29 0.70
N LEU A 83 -6.77 -8.41 0.89
CA LEU A 83 -6.89 -6.97 0.63
C LEU A 83 -5.71 -6.53 -0.22
N GLU A 84 -5.99 -5.91 -1.36
CA GLU A 84 -4.99 -5.22 -2.17
C GLU A 84 -5.36 -3.75 -2.28
N VAL A 85 -4.38 -2.87 -2.11
CA VAL A 85 -4.50 -1.44 -2.30
C VAL A 85 -3.40 -0.96 -3.22
N SER A 86 -3.75 -0.61 -4.45
CA SER A 86 -2.82 -0.13 -5.48
C SER A 86 -2.87 1.40 -5.53
N LEU A 87 -1.69 2.04 -5.60
CA LEU A 87 -1.52 3.49 -5.67
C LEU A 87 -0.84 3.86 -6.99
N SER A 88 -1.54 4.62 -7.82
CA SER A 88 -1.06 5.07 -9.12
C SER A 88 -0.41 6.46 -9.03
N PRO A 89 0.62 6.78 -9.85
CA PRO A 89 1.33 8.07 -9.80
C PRO A 89 0.47 9.33 -9.92
N ASN A 90 -0.74 9.21 -10.48
CA ASN A 90 -1.68 10.30 -10.74
C ASN A 90 -2.64 10.59 -9.57
N GLY A 91 -2.47 9.95 -8.41
CA GLY A 91 -3.35 10.15 -7.25
C GLY A 91 -4.52 9.18 -7.15
N GLN A 92 -4.69 8.31 -8.16
CA GLN A 92 -5.71 7.27 -8.15
C GLN A 92 -5.27 6.08 -7.29
N ALA A 93 -6.25 5.47 -6.64
CA ALA A 93 -6.10 4.21 -5.95
C ALA A 93 -7.16 3.21 -6.41
N SER A 94 -6.81 1.93 -6.33
CA SER A 94 -7.75 0.82 -6.48
C SER A 94 -7.69 -0.07 -5.24
N ILE A 95 -8.84 -0.61 -4.87
CA ILE A 95 -9.01 -1.56 -3.77
C ILE A 95 -9.58 -2.83 -4.37
N TYR A 96 -8.96 -3.96 -4.07
CA TYR A 96 -9.56 -5.27 -4.20
C TYR A 96 -9.70 -5.87 -2.79
N PHE A 97 -10.89 -6.38 -2.47
CA PHE A 97 -11.12 -7.06 -1.20
C PHE A 97 -11.93 -8.32 -1.39
N GLU A 98 -11.42 -9.42 -0.87
CA GLU A 98 -12.10 -10.71 -0.86
C GLU A 98 -12.21 -11.24 0.57
N ARG A 99 -13.32 -11.93 0.85
CA ARG A 99 -13.53 -12.66 2.09
C ARG A 99 -14.13 -14.01 1.78
N THR A 100 -13.64 -15.07 2.43
CA THR A 100 -14.13 -16.43 2.22
C THR A 100 -15.66 -16.52 2.35
N GLY A 101 -16.30 -17.11 1.33
CA GLY A 101 -17.75 -17.28 1.28
C GLY A 101 -18.54 -16.01 0.96
N LYS A 102 -17.88 -14.93 0.51
CA LYS A 102 -18.51 -13.70 0.02
C LYS A 102 -17.93 -13.34 -1.36
N PRO A 103 -18.71 -12.68 -2.24
CA PRO A 103 -18.17 -12.11 -3.46
C PRO A 103 -17.07 -11.10 -3.16
N SER A 104 -16.04 -11.07 -3.99
CA SER A 104 -15.03 -10.00 -3.95
C SER A 104 -15.66 -8.65 -4.29
N THR A 105 -15.08 -7.59 -3.73
CA THR A 105 -15.46 -6.20 -4.01
C THR A 105 -14.27 -5.45 -4.57
N THR A 106 -14.54 -4.53 -5.50
CA THR A 106 -13.55 -3.61 -6.03
C THR A 106 -14.02 -2.16 -5.88
N SER A 107 -13.07 -1.24 -5.74
CA SER A 107 -13.35 0.20 -5.69
C SER A 107 -12.18 0.95 -6.30
N GLU A 108 -12.46 1.99 -7.08
CA GLU A 108 -11.45 2.80 -7.76
C GLU A 108 -11.81 4.28 -7.63
N GLY A 109 -10.82 5.15 -7.48
CA GLY A 109 -11.05 6.58 -7.31
C GLY A 109 -9.82 7.31 -6.80
N ASN A 110 -9.99 8.59 -6.44
CA ASN A 110 -8.90 9.32 -5.79
C ASN A 110 -8.60 8.69 -4.43
N ILE A 111 -7.33 8.65 -4.06
CA ILE A 111 -6.92 8.13 -2.74
C ILE A 111 -7.61 8.85 -1.57
N SER A 112 -7.88 10.15 -1.70
CA SER A 112 -8.59 10.93 -0.68
C SER A 112 -9.99 10.40 -0.41
N ASP A 113 -10.69 9.97 -1.46
CA ASP A 113 -12.08 9.55 -1.40
C ASP A 113 -12.16 8.11 -0.86
N LEU A 114 -11.14 7.31 -1.13
CA LEU A 114 -11.04 5.92 -0.71
C LEU A 114 -10.38 5.73 0.67
N LEU A 115 -9.75 6.75 1.25
CA LEU A 115 -8.97 6.62 2.49
C LEU A 115 -9.79 6.02 3.65
N GLY A 116 -11.04 6.47 3.82
CA GLY A 116 -11.93 5.94 4.85
C GLY A 116 -12.25 4.45 4.64
N GLN A 117 -12.44 4.02 3.39
CA GLN A 117 -12.67 2.62 3.05
C GLN A 117 -11.42 1.77 3.32
N ILE A 118 -10.23 2.26 2.91
CA ILE A 118 -8.96 1.56 3.15
C ILE A 118 -8.75 1.34 4.65
N GLN A 119 -8.91 2.39 5.47
CA GLN A 119 -8.80 2.28 6.92
C GLN A 119 -9.80 1.30 7.51
N SER A 120 -11.03 1.30 7.01
CA SER A 120 -12.08 0.37 7.45
C SER A 120 -11.70 -1.09 7.13
N LEU A 121 -11.21 -1.35 5.91
CA LEU A 121 -10.83 -2.69 5.47
C LEU A 121 -9.56 -3.20 6.17
N VAL A 122 -8.56 -2.35 6.37
CA VAL A 122 -7.34 -2.72 7.13
C VAL A 122 -7.69 -3.10 8.57
N ARG A 123 -8.55 -2.32 9.25
CA ARG A 123 -9.06 -2.69 10.58
C ARG A 123 -9.89 -3.96 10.56
N ALA A 124 -10.52 -4.29 9.45
CA ALA A 124 -11.28 -5.51 9.30
C ALA A 124 -10.40 -6.74 9.03
N LEU A 125 -9.07 -6.60 8.88
CA LEU A 125 -8.16 -7.74 8.69
C LEU A 125 -7.92 -8.51 9.98
N VAL A 126 -7.85 -7.80 11.11
CA VAL A 126 -7.71 -8.38 12.46
C VAL A 126 -8.96 -9.09 12.95
#